data_AF-A0A397YAL7-F1
#
_entry.id   AF-A0A397YAL7-F1
#
_cell.length_a   1.000
_cell.length_b   1.000
_cell.length_c   1.000
_cell.angle_alpha   90.00
_cell.angle_beta   90.00
_cell.angle_gamma   90.00
#
_symmetry.space_group_name_H-M   'P 1'
#
loop_
_entity.id
_entity.type
_entity.pdbx_description
1 polymer ?
#
loop_
_entity_poly.entity_id
_entity_poly.type
_entity_poly.pdbx_seq_one_letter_code
_entity_poly.pdbx_strand_id
1 'polypeptide(L)' 'MIGFFYFVNWLHGDIRQYNIEDPKNSVLTGQIWVGGLLKKGSPVKAVREDGTTYQFDVPQIKVIRI' A
#
# COMPACT_ATOMS: atom_id res chain seq x y z
N MET A 1 -3.73 23.21 11.10
CA MET A 1 -3.78 21.99 11.94
C MET A 1 -2.97 20.95 11.20
N ILE A 2 -1.92 20.40 11.81
CA ILE A 2 -1.16 19.31 11.20
C ILE A 2 -2.00 18.05 11.43
N GLY A 3 -2.50 17.46 10.34
CA GLY A 3 -3.40 16.32 10.39
C GLY A 3 -2.91 15.22 9.47
N PHE A 4 -3.12 13.97 9.87
CA PHE A 4 -2.87 12.81 9.03
C PHE A 4 -4.12 11.95 8.91
N PHE A 5 -4.40 11.49 7.70
CA PHE A 5 -5.42 10.49 7.41
C PHE A 5 -4.75 9.16 7.05
N TYR A 6 -5.19 8.08 7.69
CA TYR A 6 -4.67 6.74 7.43
C TYR A 6 -5.75 5.90 6.75
N PHE A 7 -5.37 5.25 5.66
CA PHE A 7 -6.24 4.36 4.92
C PHE A 7 -5.66 2.94 4.91
N VAL A 8 -6.46 1.96 5.32
CA VAL A 8 -6.07 0.56 5.40
C VAL A 8 -6.72 -0.22 4.26
N ASN A 9 -5.94 -0.56 3.25
CA ASN A 9 -6.40 -1.41 2.17
C ASN A 9 -6.12 -2.86 2.51
N TRP A 10 -7.03 -3.51 3.21
CA TRP A 10 -6.83 -4.90 3.62
C TRP A 10 -6.62 -5.85 2.42
N LEU A 11 -7.44 -5.72 1.36
CA LEU A 11 -7.38 -6.62 0.20
C LEU A 11 -6.12 -6.41 -0.65
N HIS A 12 -5.73 -5.15 -0.91
CA HIS A 12 -4.45 -4.88 -1.58
C HIS A 12 -3.26 -5.25 -0.69
N GLY A 13 -3.36 -4.98 0.60
CA GLY A 13 -2.35 -5.28 1.61
C GLY A 13 -1.41 -4.13 1.94
N ASP A 14 -1.88 -2.89 1.87
CA ASP A 14 -1.09 -1.71 2.22
C ASP A 14 -1.84 -0.74 3.15
N ILE A 15 -1.08 0.02 3.93
CA ILE A 15 -1.56 1.14 4.72
C ILE A 15 -0.93 2.41 4.17
N ARG A 16 -1.75 3.44 3.96
CA ARG A 16 -1.33 4.74 3.41
C ARG A 16 -1.53 5.84 4.42
N GLN A 17 -0.56 6.74 4.51
CA GLN A 17 -0.60 7.94 5.31
C GLN A 17 -0.68 9.15 4.38
N TYR A 18 -1.69 9.98 4.59
CA TYR A 18 -1.88 11.23 3.87
C TYR A 18 -1.73 12.42 4.82
N ASN A 19 -0.91 13.40 4.45
CA ASN A 19 -0.98 14.73 5.05
C ASN A 19 -2.27 15.41 4.56
N ILE A 20 -3.08 15.89 5.50
CA ILE A 20 -4.37 16.55 5.25
C ILE A 20 -4.42 18.00 5.78
N GLU A 21 -3.28 18.70 5.76
CA GLU A 21 -3.23 20.15 6.03
C GLU A 21 -4.14 20.95 5.09
N ASP A 22 -4.20 20.57 3.81
CA ASP A 22 -5.27 20.95 2.88
C ASP A 22 -6.16 19.73 2.59
N PRO A 23 -7.34 19.60 3.23
CA PRO A 23 -8.22 18.45 3.05
C PRO A 23 -8.73 18.25 1.61
N LYS A 24 -8.76 19.31 0.79
CA LYS A 24 -9.15 19.19 -0.62
C LYS A 24 -8.01 18.62 -1.49
N ASN A 25 -6.78 18.72 -1.01
CA ASN A 25 -5.56 18.30 -1.71
C ASN A 25 -4.69 17.44 -0.78
N SER A 26 -5.22 16.30 -0.33
CA SER A 26 -4.48 15.38 0.54
C SER A 26 -3.24 14.82 -0.16
N VAL A 27 -2.07 14.88 0.48
CA VAL A 27 -0.80 14.43 -0.09
C VAL A 27 -0.39 13.10 0.54
N LEU A 28 -0.13 12.07 -0.27
CA LEU A 28 0.42 10.80 0.21
C LEU A 28 1.86 11.01 0.70
N THR A 29 2.11 10.82 1.99
CA THR A 29 3.44 11.03 2.61
C THR A 29 4.09 9.73 3.07
N GLY A 30 3.33 8.64 3.16
CA GLY A 30 3.86 7.35 3.58
C GLY A 30 3.01 6.18 3.10
N GLN A 31 3.66 5.06 2.84
CA GLN A 31 3.02 3.82 2.46
C GLN A 31 3.80 2.64 3.04
N ILE A 32 3.09 1.67 3.59
CA ILE A 32 3.67 0.45 4.14
C ILE A 32 2.88 -0.77 3.67
N TRP A 33 3.60 -1.77 3.19
CA TRP A 33 3.02 -3.01 2.68
C TRP A 33 2.99 -4.07 3.78
N VAL A 34 1.81 -4.57 4.10
CA VAL A 34 1.57 -5.50 5.20
C VAL A 34 1.00 -6.85 4.73
N GLY A 35 0.93 -7.09 3.42
CA GLY A 35 0.56 -8.40 2.85
C GLY A 35 -0.44 -8.28 1.70
N GLY A 36 -1.61 -8.88 1.85
CA GLY A 36 -2.70 -8.84 0.86
C GLY A 36 -2.43 -9.61 -0.43
N LEU A 37 -3.14 -9.22 -1.49
CA LEU A 37 -3.11 -9.86 -2.81
C LEU A 37 -2.04 -9.29 -3.74
N LEU A 38 -1.55 -8.07 -3.53
CA LEU A 38 -0.53 -7.48 -4.43
C LEU A 38 0.89 -7.87 -4.00
N LYS A 39 1.18 -9.17 -3.99
CA LYS A 39 2.49 -9.72 -3.64
C LYS A 39 2.84 -10.93 -4.50
N LYS A 40 4.13 -11.21 -4.63
CA LYS A 40 4.64 -12.42 -5.28
C LYS A 40 4.07 -13.69 -4.64
N GLY A 41 3.60 -14.61 -5.48
CA GLY A 41 2.98 -15.87 -5.05
C GLY A 41 1.49 -15.79 -4.72
N SER A 42 0.86 -14.62 -4.85
CA SER A 42 -0.60 -14.50 -4.78
C SER A 42 -1.28 -14.94 -6.10
N PRO A 43 -2.60 -15.18 -6.13
CA PRO A 43 -3.33 -15.45 -7.36
C PRO A 43 -3.55 -14.20 -8.24
N VAL A 44 -3.24 -13.00 -7.75
CA VAL A 44 -3.45 -11.73 -8.47
C VAL A 44 -2.14 -11.28 -9.12
N LYS A 45 -2.20 -10.89 -10.39
CA LYS A 45 -1.08 -10.34 -11.14
C LYS A 45 -1.45 -8.97 -11.71
N ALA A 46 -0.54 -8.02 -11.62
CA ALA A 46 -0.70 -6.71 -12.25
C ALA A 46 -0.41 -6.83 -13.75
N VAL A 47 -1.19 -6.14 -14.58
CA VAL A 47 -1.04 -6.13 -16.04
C VAL A 47 -0.40 -4.80 -16.44
N ARG A 48 0.66 -4.86 -17.26
CA ARG A 48 1.31 -3.68 -17.86
C ARG A 48 0.56 -3.25 -19.11
N GLU A 49 0.87 -2.06 -19.62
CA GLU A 49 0.28 -1.53 -20.86
C GLU A 49 0.52 -2.45 -22.08
N ASP A 50 1.65 -3.17 -22.09
CA ASP A 50 2.00 -4.15 -23.13
C ASP A 50 1.29 -5.52 -22.96
N GLY A 51 0.40 -5.65 -21.97
CA GLY A 51 -0.33 -6.88 -21.67
C GLY A 51 0.48 -7.92 -20.87
N THR A 52 1.75 -7.67 -20.57
CA THR A 52 2.55 -8.57 -19.74
C THR A 52 2.16 -8.48 -18.27
N THR A 53 2.32 -9.57 -17.51
CA THR A 53 1.95 -9.62 -16.10
C THR A 53 3.15 -9.63 -15.18
N TYR A 54 3.04 -8.98 -14.02
CA TYR A 54 4.07 -8.98 -12.98
C TYR A 54 3.46 -9.01 -11.56
N GLN A 55 4.29 -9.27 -10.56
CA GLN A 55 3.93 -9.23 -9.15
C GLN A 55 4.99 -8.44 -8.37
N PHE A 56 4.59 -7.84 -7.25
CA PHE A 56 5.45 -7.01 -6.43
C PHE A 56 6.19 -7.86 -5.38
N ASP A 57 7.50 -7.61 -5.21
CA ASP A 57 8.24 -8.09 -4.06
C ASP A 57 7.94 -7.16 -2.88
N VAL A 58 7.07 -7.62 -1.99
CA VAL A 58 6.67 -6.89 -0.79
C VAL A 58 7.71 -7.16 0.30
N PRO A 59 8.40 -6.13 0.83
CA PRO A 59 9.33 -6.32 1.93
C PRO A 59 8.58 -6.85 3.15
N GLN A 60 9.07 -7.95 3.74
CA GLN A 60 8.52 -8.45 4.98
C GLN A 60 8.91 -7.50 6.12
N ILE A 61 7.92 -6.81 6.67
CA ILE A 61 8.10 -6.09 7.92
C ILE A 61 8.26 -7.14 9.01
N LYS A 62 9.36 -7.05 9.75
CA LYS A 62 9.60 -7.92 10.90
C LYS A 62 8.53 -7.61 11.94
N VAL A 63 7.48 -8.44 12.00
CA VAL A 63 6.45 -8.33 13.04
C VAL A 63 7.16 -8.56 14.37
N ILE A 64 7.20 -7.54 15.21
CA ILE A 64 7.60 -7.70 16.61
C ILE A 64 6.43 -8.45 17.27
N ARG A 65 6.65 -9.72 17.62
CA ARG A 65 5.76 -10.40 18.55
C ARG A 65 6.02 -9.79 19.93
N ILE A 66 5.06 -9.00 20.40
CA ILE A 66 4.93 -8.63 21.82
C ILE A 66 4.36 -9.81 22.60
#